data_AF-A0A4Q5C6K6-F1
#
_entry.id   AF-A0A4Q5C6K6-F1
#
_cell.length_a   1.000
_cell.length_b   1.000
_cell.length_c   1.000
_cell.angle_alpha   90.00
_cell.angle_beta   90.00
_cell.angle_gamma   90.00
#
_symmetry.space_group_name_H-M   'P 1'
#
loop_
_entity.id
_entity.type
_entity.pdbx_description
1 polymer ?
#
loop_
_entity_poly.entity_id
_entity_poly.type
_entity_poly.pdbx_seq_one_letter_code
_entity_poly.pdbx_strand_id
1 'polypeptide(L)'
;MNALQNLILSNEDETLNREVKAYQEKLTSKTNEIPIWERQWLTIEEASEYSGIARRKLRELSNTSGCPFAIWMGNKIHIIREKLDKYTETHNRI
;
A
#
# COMPACT_ATOMS: atom_id res chain seq x y z
N MET A 1 -10.22 50.59 11.75
CA MET A 1 -10.87 49.27 11.58
C MET A 1 -10.20 48.59 10.39
N ASN A 2 -9.56 47.46 10.66
CA ASN A 2 -8.50 46.78 9.90
C ASN A 2 -8.90 46.17 8.55
N ALA A 3 -9.44 46.95 7.61
CA ALA A 3 -9.82 46.43 6.29
C ALA A 3 -8.62 45.94 5.47
N LEU A 4 -7.52 46.70 5.43
CA LEU A 4 -6.29 46.33 4.72
C LEU A 4 -5.58 45.14 5.38
N GLN A 5 -5.56 45.10 6.72
CA GLN A 5 -4.94 44.01 7.46
C GLN A 5 -5.69 42.68 7.25
N ASN A 6 -7.03 42.72 7.17
CA ASN A 6 -7.84 41.54 6.87
C ASN A 6 -7.68 41.04 5.42
N LEU A 7 -7.47 41.94 4.46
CA LEU A 7 -7.17 41.60 3.06
C LEU A 7 -5.77 40.99 2.88
N ILE A 8 -4.78 41.46 3.63
CA ILE A 8 -3.42 40.89 3.61
C ILE A 8 -3.44 39.49 4.23
N LEU A 9 -4.08 39.32 5.39
CA LEU A 9 -4.21 38.02 6.07
C LEU A 9 -4.93 36.98 5.20
N SER A 10 -6.00 37.36 4.50
CA SER A 10 -6.74 36.44 3.62
C SER A 10 -5.96 36.07 2.34
N ASN A 11 -5.15 36.98 1.80
CA ASN A 11 -4.25 36.69 0.69
C ASN A 11 -3.09 35.78 1.12
N GLU A 12 -2.55 35.99 2.33
CA GLU A 12 -1.50 35.12 2.91
C GLU A 12 -2.04 33.69 3.11
N ASP A 13 -3.27 33.54 3.61
CA ASP A 13 -3.93 32.23 3.76
C ASP A 13 -4.13 31.51 2.41
N GLU A 14 -4.47 32.23 1.32
CA GLU A 14 -4.55 31.62 -0.02
C GLU A 14 -3.20 31.14 -0.54
N THR A 15 -2.12 31.89 -0.30
CA THR A 15 -0.78 31.51 -0.73
C THR A 15 -0.27 30.29 0.04
N LEU A 16 -0.46 30.26 1.36
CA LEU A 16 -0.15 29.12 2.23
C LEU A 16 -0.89 27.86 1.80
N ASN A 17 -2.18 27.98 1.48
CA ASN A 17 -2.97 26.85 1.01
C ASN A 17 -2.48 26.29 -0.34
N ARG A 18 -2.01 27.15 -1.25
CA ARG A 18 -1.39 26.69 -2.51
C ARG A 18 -0.08 25.95 -2.28
N GLU A 19 0.77 26.45 -1.38
CA GLU A 19 2.03 25.79 -1.03
C GLU A 19 1.83 24.44 -0.36
N VAL A 20 0.88 24.36 0.59
CA VAL A 20 0.49 23.10 1.24
C VAL A 20 -0.04 22.10 0.21
N LYS A 21 -0.87 22.55 -0.73
CA LYS A 21 -1.41 21.69 -1.80
C LYS A 21 -0.32 21.19 -2.75
N ALA A 22 0.60 22.07 -3.18
CA ALA A 22 1.72 21.68 -4.02
C ALA A 22 2.67 20.68 -3.32
N TYR A 23 2.85 20.82 -2.01
CA TYR A 23 3.61 19.86 -1.21
C TYR A 23 2.89 18.51 -1.10
N GLN A 24 1.57 18.50 -0.90
CA GLN A 24 0.75 17.28 -0.93
C GLN A 24 0.82 16.57 -2.29
N GLU A 25 0.74 17.30 -3.40
CA GLU A 25 0.88 16.77 -4.77
C GLU A 25 2.29 16.21 -5.03
N LYS A 26 3.33 16.83 -4.47
CA LYS A 26 4.71 16.34 -4.55
C LYS A 26 4.94 15.07 -3.72
N LEU A 27 4.22 14.90 -2.61
CA LEU A 27 4.24 13.67 -1.81
C LEU A 27 3.47 12.54 -2.50
N THR A 28 2.30 12.84 -3.08
CA THR A 28 1.47 11.85 -3.80
C THR A 28 2.04 11.44 -5.16
N SER A 29 2.75 12.31 -5.87
CA SER A 29 3.45 11.92 -7.11
C SER A 29 4.64 10.99 -6.87
N LYS A 30 5.18 10.95 -5.64
CA LYS A 30 6.28 10.05 -5.27
C LYS A 30 5.82 8.66 -4.86
N THR A 31 4.53 8.50 -4.55
CA THR A 31 3.87 7.19 -4.52
C THR A 31 3.49 6.79 -5.94
N ASN A 32 4.45 6.82 -6.87
CA ASN A 32 4.35 6.04 -8.08
C ASN A 32 4.35 4.59 -7.64
N GLU A 33 3.13 4.10 -7.45
CA GLU A 33 2.77 2.76 -7.11
C GLU A 33 3.48 1.83 -8.08
N ILE A 34 4.59 1.23 -7.65
CA ILE A 34 5.12 0.06 -8.33
C ILE A 34 3.92 -0.87 -8.46
N PRO A 35 3.47 -1.19 -9.67
CA PRO A 35 2.23 -1.91 -9.81
C PRO A 35 2.35 -3.28 -9.15
N ILE A 36 1.21 -3.84 -8.71
CA ILE A 36 1.16 -5.08 -7.90
C ILE A 36 1.95 -6.22 -8.58
N TRP A 37 1.94 -6.27 -9.92
CA TRP A 37 2.66 -7.28 -10.71
C TRP A 37 4.19 -7.12 -10.71
N GLU A 38 4.74 -5.92 -10.46
CA GLU A 38 6.18 -5.69 -10.36
C GLU A 38 6.73 -5.92 -8.93
N ARG A 39 5.88 -5.87 -7.91
CA ARG A 39 6.29 -6.01 -6.48
C ARG A 39 6.61 -7.45 -6.11
N GLN A 40 7.85 -7.76 -5.72
CA GLN A 40 8.27 -9.12 -5.34
C GLN A 40 7.60 -9.61 -4.04
N TRP A 41 7.43 -8.70 -3.08
CA TRP A 41 6.70 -8.91 -1.84
C TRP A 41 5.36 -8.21 -1.90
N LEU A 42 4.31 -8.89 -1.47
CA LEU A 42 2.94 -8.41 -1.43
C LEU A 42 2.46 -8.40 0.02
N THR A 43 1.66 -7.42 0.39
CA THR A 43 0.88 -7.47 1.63
C THR A 43 -0.24 -8.52 1.49
N ILE A 44 -0.84 -8.92 2.61
CA ILE A 44 -1.98 -9.85 2.59
C ILE A 44 -3.16 -9.31 1.77
N GLU A 45 -3.36 -7.99 1.78
CA GLU A 45 -4.42 -7.32 1.02
C GLU A 45 -4.16 -7.49 -0.49
N GLU A 46 -2.97 -7.10 -0.94
CA GLU A 46 -2.57 -7.21 -2.36
C GLU A 46 -2.50 -8.66 -2.83
N ALA A 47 -2.00 -9.58 -2.01
CA ALA A 47 -1.97 -11.00 -2.34
C ALA A 47 -3.37 -11.59 -2.48
N SER A 48 -4.34 -11.08 -1.71
CA SER A 48 -5.75 -11.49 -1.81
C SER A 48 -6.38 -11.02 -3.12
N GLU A 49 -6.12 -9.77 -3.52
CA GLU A 49 -6.56 -9.22 -4.80
C GLU A 49 -5.89 -9.92 -5.99
N TYR A 50 -4.61 -10.25 -5.86
CA TYR A 50 -3.83 -10.91 -6.90
C TYR A 50 -4.22 -12.38 -7.10
N SER A 51 -4.27 -13.18 -6.02
CA SER A 51 -4.52 -14.63 -6.10
C SER A 51 -6.01 -15.01 -6.03
N GLY A 52 -6.88 -14.09 -5.63
CA GLY A 52 -8.29 -14.38 -5.32
C GLY A 52 -8.50 -15.19 -4.03
N ILE A 53 -7.45 -15.49 -3.27
CA ILE A 53 -7.55 -16.19 -1.98
C ILE A 53 -8.01 -15.20 -0.91
N ALA A 54 -9.01 -15.58 -0.11
CA ALA A 54 -9.52 -14.73 0.96
C ALA A 54 -8.43 -14.37 1.99
N ARG A 55 -8.37 -13.10 2.42
CA ARG A 55 -7.40 -12.58 3.39
C ARG A 55 -7.30 -13.42 4.67
N ARG A 56 -8.45 -13.89 5.18
CA ARG A 56 -8.50 -14.76 6.37
C ARG A 56 -7.73 -16.06 6.13
N LYS A 57 -7.92 -16.66 4.95
CA LYS A 57 -7.23 -17.89 4.56
C LYS A 57 -5.73 -17.67 4.41
N LEU A 58 -5.31 -16.57 3.80
CA LEU A 58 -3.89 -16.20 3.72
C LEU A 58 -3.27 -16.03 5.11
N ARG A 59 -3.98 -15.42 6.08
CA ARG A 59 -3.53 -15.31 7.47
C ARG A 59 -3.40 -16.66 8.17
N GLU A 60 -4.37 -17.54 8.00
CA GLU A 60 -4.32 -18.91 8.52
C GLU A 60 -3.11 -19.67 7.95
N LEU A 61 -2.89 -19.58 6.64
CA LEU A 61 -1.76 -20.23 5.97
C LEU A 61 -0.42 -19.64 6.41
N SER A 62 -0.31 -18.32 6.55
CA SER A 62 0.93 -17.65 6.98
C SER A 62 1.28 -17.92 8.45
N ASN A 63 0.27 -18.18 9.29
CA ASN A 63 0.47 -18.53 10.70
C ASN A 63 0.86 -20.00 10.90
N THR A 64 0.74 -20.83 9.86
CA THR A 64 1.16 -22.22 9.93
C THR A 64 2.69 -22.29 9.95
N SER A 65 3.26 -23.07 10.88
CA SER A 65 4.71 -23.25 10.99
C SER A 65 5.30 -23.80 9.70
N GLY A 66 6.28 -23.11 9.12
CA GLY A 66 6.96 -23.53 7.89
C GLY A 66 6.27 -23.13 6.60
N CYS A 67 5.40 -22.11 6.62
CA CYS A 67 4.76 -21.59 5.41
C CYS A 67 5.81 -21.14 4.37
N PRO A 68 5.82 -21.71 3.15
CA PRO A 68 6.89 -21.48 2.19
C PRO A 68 6.86 -20.08 1.58
N PHE A 69 5.66 -19.48 1.44
CA PHE A 69 5.43 -18.22 0.73
C PHE A 69 5.31 -16.99 1.63
N ALA A 70 5.21 -17.14 2.96
CA ALA A 70 5.06 -16.03 3.88
C ALA A 70 6.40 -15.69 4.57
N ILE A 71 6.69 -14.39 4.67
CA ILE A 71 7.83 -13.85 5.41
C ILE A 71 7.32 -12.84 6.44
N TRP A 72 7.88 -12.90 7.64
CA TRP A 72 7.65 -11.92 8.69
C TRP A 72 8.70 -10.79 8.57
N MET A 73 8.24 -9.58 8.25
CA MET A 73 9.04 -8.36 8.38
C MET A 73 8.60 -7.61 9.64
N GLY A 74 9.24 -7.92 10.76
CA GLY A 74 8.83 -7.46 12.08
C GLY A 74 7.44 -7.98 12.44
N ASN A 75 6.49 -7.07 12.73
CA ASN A 75 5.10 -7.41 13.05
C ASN A 75 4.19 -7.59 11.84
N LYS A 76 4.69 -7.37 10.61
CA LYS A 76 3.90 -7.45 9.39
C LYS A 76 4.26 -8.68 8.57
N ILE A 77 3.24 -9.39 8.13
CA ILE A 77 3.38 -10.54 7.22
C ILE A 77 3.39 -10.02 5.78
N HIS A 78 4.39 -10.45 5.03
CA HIS A 78 4.50 -10.25 3.59
C HIS A 78 4.49 -11.60 2.89
N ILE A 79 3.94 -11.64 1.68
CA ILE A 79 3.84 -12.83 0.85
C ILE A 79 4.78 -12.65 -0.34
N ILE A 80 5.62 -13.64 -0.60
CA ILE A 80 6.46 -13.68 -1.79
C ILE A 80 5.60 -14.20 -2.95
N ARG A 81 5.40 -13.36 -3.97
CA ARG A 81 4.55 -13.66 -5.13
C ARG A 81 4.94 -14.96 -5.82
N GLU A 82 6.21 -15.11 -6.23
CA GLU A 82 6.68 -16.32 -6.94
C GLU A 82 6.44 -17.63 -6.17
N LYS A 83 6.50 -17.56 -4.83
CA LYS A 83 6.25 -18.74 -4.00
C LYS A 83 4.76 -19.01 -3.82
N LEU A 84 3.93 -17.95 -3.79
CA LEU A 84 2.48 -18.08 -3.78
C LEU A 84 1.97 -18.68 -5.10
N ASP A 85 2.57 -18.29 -6.23
CA ASP A 85 2.22 -18.81 -7.56
C ASP A 85 2.49 -20.31 -7.63
N LYS A 86 3.70 -20.74 -7.25
CA LYS A 86 4.07 -22.16 -7.13
C LYS A 86 3.15 -22.92 -6.17
N TYR A 87 2.76 -22.29 -5.07
CA TYR A 87 1.84 -22.90 -4.11
C TYR A 87 0.44 -23.10 -4.71
N THR A 88 -0.06 -22.12 -5.46
CA THR A 88 -1.37 -22.20 -6.12
C THR A 88 -1.36 -23.21 -7.25
N GLU A 89 -0.31 -23.24 -8.09
CA GLU A 89 -0.15 -24.23 -9.17
C GLU A 89 -0.17 -25.67 -8.64
N THR A 90 0.52 -25.93 -7.52
CA THR A 90 0.57 -27.27 -6.92
C THR A 90 -0.74 -27.71 -6.25
N HIS A 91 -1.56 -26.77 -5.81
CA HIS A 91 -2.84 -27.03 -5.12
C HIS A 91 -4.06 -26.88 -6.03
N ASN A 92 -3.86 -26.56 -7.32
CA ASN A 92 -4.90 -26.66 -8.34
C ASN A 92 -5.25 -28.14 -8.54
N ARG A 93 -6.17 -28.62 -7.69
CA ARG A 93 -6.91 -29.85 -7.94
C ARG A 93 -7.80 -29.61 -9.16
N ILE A 94 -7.28 -30.00 -10.32
CA ILE A 94 -8.11 -30.33 -11.49
C ILE A 94 -9.06 -31.47 -11.09
#